data_AF-A0A1H4EX57-F1
#
_entry.id   AF-A0A1H4EX57-F1
#
_cell.length_a   1.000
_cell.length_b   1.000
_cell.length_c   1.000
_cell.angle_alpha   90.00
_cell.angle_beta   90.00
_cell.angle_gamma   90.00
#
_symmetry.space_group_name_H-M   'P 1'
#
loop_
_entity.id
_entity.type
_entity.pdbx_description
1 polymer ?
#
loop_
_entity_poly.entity_id
_entity_poly.type
_entity_poly.pdbx_seq_one_letter_code
_entity_poly.pdbx_strand_id
1 'polypeptide(L)'
;MNLSVLQWGFLGLAFVLANLPWLSQRCFLILQCENKSAWLRLLEWFVLYFVAGGLALLLEQRAMGTIHVQDWEFYAVTLALFLVFAFPGFIYRHVR
;
A
#
# COMPACT_ATOMS: atom_id res chain seq x y z
N MET A 1 -15.20 -16.30 9.36
CA MET A 1 -15.32 -14.97 8.71
C MET A 1 -15.55 -15.21 7.22
N ASN A 2 -16.41 -14.43 6.57
CA ASN A 2 -16.68 -14.61 5.15
C ASN A 2 -15.47 -14.15 4.31
N LEU A 3 -15.00 -14.95 3.36
CA LEU A 3 -13.81 -14.68 2.55
C LEU A 3 -13.94 -13.32 1.83
N SER A 4 -15.13 -13.00 1.34
CA SER A 4 -15.41 -11.72 0.68
C SER A 4 -15.13 -10.52 1.58
N VAL A 5 -15.47 -10.59 2.86
CA VAL A 5 -15.25 -9.47 3.80
C VAL A 5 -13.76 -9.22 4.01
N LEU A 6 -12.95 -10.27 4.09
CA LEU A 6 -11.49 -10.16 4.20
C LEU A 6 -10.88 -9.54 2.94
N GLN A 7 -11.34 -9.94 1.76
CA GLN A 7 -10.88 -9.42 0.47
C GLN A 7 -11.20 -7.93 0.32
N TRP A 8 -12.46 -7.54 0.53
CA TRP A 8 -12.87 -6.14 0.47
C TRP A 8 -12.19 -5.28 1.54
N GLY A 9 -12.04 -5.81 2.76
CA GLY A 9 -11.32 -5.15 3.83
C GLY A 9 -9.84 -4.93 3.50
N PHE A 10 -9.18 -5.92 2.89
CA PHE A 10 -7.80 -5.81 2.43
C PHE A 10 -7.65 -4.76 1.33
N LEU A 11 -8.56 -4.72 0.34
CA LEU A 11 -8.53 -3.70 -0.72
C LEU A 11 -8.69 -2.29 -0.14
N GLY A 12 -9.62 -2.10 0.81
CA GLY A 12 -9.77 -0.83 1.53
C GLY A 12 -8.51 -0.44 2.31
N LEU A 13 -7.89 -1.40 3.00
CA LEU A 13 -6.63 -1.18 3.72
C LEU A 13 -5.50 -0.80 2.75
N ALA A 14 -5.34 -1.52 1.64
CA ALA A 14 -4.34 -1.23 0.63
C ALA A 14 -4.51 0.17 0.04
N PHE A 15 -5.77 0.60 -0.21
CA PHE A 15 -6.07 1.96 -0.64
C PHE A 15 -5.63 3.02 0.38
N VAL A 16 -5.90 2.79 1.67
CA VAL A 16 -5.46 3.72 2.74
C VAL A 16 -3.93 3.76 2.84
N LEU A 17 -3.28 2.60 2.84
CA LEU A 17 -1.80 2.49 2.87
C LEU A 17 -1.16 3.20 1.68
N ALA A 18 -1.75 3.07 0.49
CA ALA A 18 -1.30 3.73 -0.72
C ALA A 18 -1.43 5.26 -0.66
N ASN A 19 -2.23 5.85 0.21
CA ASN A 19 -2.39 7.32 0.31
C ASN A 19 -1.67 7.92 1.53
N LEU A 20 -1.31 7.11 2.52
CA LEU A 20 -0.71 7.54 3.78
C LEU A 20 0.57 8.39 3.62
N PRO A 21 1.55 8.05 2.76
CA PRO A 21 2.77 8.85 2.57
C PRO A 21 2.53 10.29 2.09
N TRP A 22 1.44 10.52 1.37
CA TRP A 22 1.10 11.82 0.77
C TRP A 22 0.29 12.72 1.71
N LEU A 23 -0.61 12.09 2.47
CA LEU A 23 -1.46 12.79 3.45
C LEU A 23 -0.67 13.16 4.72
N SER A 24 0.30 12.33 5.13
CA SER A 24 1.09 12.55 6.34
C SER A 24 2.38 13.32 6.07
N GLN A 25 2.62 14.37 6.87
CA GLN A 25 3.93 15.05 6.94
C GLN A 25 4.95 14.32 7.82
N ARG A 26 4.54 13.23 8.49
CA ARG A 26 5.46 12.44 9.30
C ARG A 26 6.32 11.56 8.38
N CYS A 27 7.63 11.57 8.61
CA CYS A 27 8.54 10.58 8.06
C CYS A 27 8.25 9.22 8.68
N PHE A 28 8.06 8.22 7.83
CA PHE A 28 7.75 6.83 8.17
C PHE A 28 6.53 6.69 9.08
N LEU A 29 5.61 7.65 9.05
CA LEU A 29 4.45 7.78 9.96
C LEU A 29 4.81 7.99 11.45
N ILE A 30 6.09 8.03 11.81
CA ILE A 30 6.58 8.04 13.20
C ILE A 30 7.24 9.37 13.56
N LEU A 31 8.12 9.91 12.70
CA LEU A 31 8.94 11.08 13.00
C LEU A 31 8.39 12.35 12.34
N GLN A 32 8.35 13.48 13.04
CA GLN A 32 8.04 14.76 12.39
C GLN A 32 9.21 15.18 11.51
N CYS A 33 8.94 15.44 10.22
CA CYS A 33 9.93 15.93 9.28
C CYS A 33 9.47 17.26 8.71
N GLU A 34 10.26 18.31 8.92
CA GLU A 34 9.97 19.66 8.39
C GLU A 34 10.02 19.70 6.86
N ASN A 35 10.97 19.00 6.23
CA ASN A 35 11.11 18.94 4.77
C ASN A 35 11.09 17.50 4.25
N LYS A 36 9.88 17.00 3.98
CA LYS A 36 9.68 15.67 3.38
C LYS A 36 9.88 15.73 1.86
N SER A 37 11.08 15.35 1.41
CA SER A 37 11.43 15.23 -0.02
C SER A 37 10.49 14.28 -0.76
N ALA A 38 10.26 14.54 -2.05
CA ALA A 38 9.48 13.67 -2.93
C ALA A 38 10.06 12.24 -2.98
N TRP A 39 11.40 12.11 -2.98
CA TRP A 39 12.08 10.82 -2.94
C TRP A 39 11.78 10.02 -1.68
N LEU A 40 11.68 10.69 -0.53
CA LEU A 40 11.36 10.02 0.73
C LEU A 40 9.92 9.51 0.75
N ARG A 41 8.98 10.24 0.14
CA ARG A 41 7.59 9.78 -0.02
C ARG A 41 7.51 8.56 -0.93
N LEU A 42 8.28 8.54 -2.02
CA LEU A 42 8.35 7.38 -2.91
C LEU A 42 8.93 6.15 -2.20
N LEU A 43 9.97 6.35 -1.37
CA LEU A 43 10.56 5.28 -0.57
C LEU A 43 9.53 4.73 0.44
N GLU A 44 8.86 5.59 1.19
CA GLU A 44 7.83 5.17 2.14
C GLU A 44 6.68 4.43 1.45
N TRP A 45 6.22 4.94 0.30
CA TRP A 45 5.19 4.25 -0.48
C TRP A 45 5.65 2.87 -0.91
N PHE A 46 6.87 2.74 -1.40
CA PHE A 46 7.42 1.45 -1.81
C PHE A 46 7.57 0.49 -0.63
N VAL A 47 7.93 0.98 0.55
CA VAL A 47 7.92 0.19 1.79
C VAL A 47 6.50 -0.25 2.14
N LEU A 48 5.51 0.65 2.08
CA LEU A 48 4.12 0.31 2.37
C LEU A 48 3.51 -0.66 1.36
N TYR A 49 3.97 -0.65 0.11
CA TYR A 49 3.63 -1.66 -0.88
C TYR A 49 4.08 -3.06 -0.43
N PHE A 50 5.32 -3.21 0.04
CA PHE A 50 5.79 -4.49 0.58
C PHE A 50 5.08 -4.88 1.87
N VAL A 51 4.73 -3.91 2.73
CA VAL A 51 3.92 -4.18 3.93
C VAL A 51 2.54 -4.71 3.53
N ALA A 52 1.87 -4.06 2.57
CA ALA A 52 0.58 -4.52 2.05
C ALA A 52 0.69 -5.92 1.40
N GLY A 53 1.74 -6.17 0.62
CA GLY A 53 2.02 -7.49 0.04
C GLY A 53 2.27 -8.57 1.10
N GLY A 54 3.04 -8.27 2.14
CA GLY A 54 3.27 -9.17 3.27
C GLY A 54 1.98 -9.48 4.05
N LEU A 55 1.12 -8.47 4.23
CA LEU A 55 -0.20 -8.67 4.82
C LEU A 55 -1.09 -9.54 3.93
N ALA A 56 -1.03 -9.38 2.61
CA ALA A 56 -1.76 -10.22 1.66
C ALA A 56 -1.33 -11.69 1.78
N LEU A 57 -0.02 -11.96 1.80
CA LEU A 57 0.52 -13.31 1.96
C LEU A 57 0.14 -13.94 3.29
N LEU A 58 0.19 -13.17 4.38
CA LEU A 58 -0.25 -13.64 5.70
C LEU A 58 -1.75 -13.98 5.69
N LEU A 59 -2.57 -13.16 5.03
CA LEU A 59 -4.00 -13.38 4.92
C LEU A 59 -4.30 -14.61 4.06
N GLU A 60 -3.57 -14.81 2.96
CA GLU A 60 -3.66 -16.00 2.10
C GLU A 60 -3.31 -17.27 2.88
N GLN A 61 -2.19 -17.28 3.61
CA GLN A 61 -1.80 -18.40 4.47
C GLN A 61 -2.87 -18.71 5.53
N ARG A 62 -3.44 -17.68 6.16
CA ARG A 62 -4.43 -17.85 7.23
C ARG A 62 -5.79 -18.30 6.71
N ALA A 63 -6.20 -17.86 5.52
CA ALA A 63 -7.52 -18.15 4.97
C ALA A 63 -7.55 -19.43 4.12
N MET A 64 -6.49 -19.71 3.36
CA MET A 64 -6.44 -20.81 2.39
C MET A 64 -5.44 -21.92 2.77
N GLY A 65 -4.58 -21.69 3.77
CA GLY A 65 -3.60 -22.69 4.25
C GLY A 65 -2.41 -22.93 3.32
N THR A 66 -2.38 -22.31 2.15
CA THR A 66 -1.32 -22.44 1.15
C THR A 66 -1.07 -21.08 0.49
N ILE A 67 0.19 -20.77 0.16
CA ILE A 67 0.53 -19.62 -0.70
C ILE A 67 0.64 -20.13 -2.12
N HIS A 68 -0.13 -19.53 -3.04
CA HIS A 68 -0.01 -19.85 -4.45
C HIS A 68 1.25 -19.20 -5.02
N VAL A 69 1.98 -19.96 -5.86
CA VAL A 69 3.12 -19.42 -6.59
C VAL A 69 2.58 -18.42 -7.62
N GLN A 70 3.03 -17.18 -7.52
CA GLN A 70 2.62 -16.07 -8.38
C GLN A 70 3.77 -15.76 -9.34
N ASP A 71 3.46 -15.55 -10.61
CA ASP A 71 4.45 -15.11 -11.59
C ASP A 71 4.75 -13.60 -11.45
N TRP A 72 5.81 -13.14 -12.12
CA TRP A 72 6.27 -11.74 -12.01
C TRP A 72 5.20 -10.73 -12.46
N GLU A 73 4.31 -11.12 -13.37
CA GLU A 73 3.20 -10.31 -13.89
C GLU A 73 2.26 -9.88 -12.78
N PHE A 74 1.99 -10.76 -11.81
CA PHE A 74 1.15 -10.42 -10.67
C PHE A 74 1.72 -9.24 -9.89
N TYR A 75 3.02 -9.30 -9.57
CA TYR A 75 3.70 -8.25 -8.83
C TYR A 75 3.75 -6.94 -9.62
N ALA A 76 3.89 -7.00 -10.95
CA ALA A 76 3.83 -5.81 -11.79
C ALA A 76 2.43 -5.16 -11.77
N VAL A 77 1.38 -5.96 -11.88
CA VAL A 77 -0.01 -5.47 -11.85
C VAL A 77 -0.38 -4.92 -10.47
N THR A 78 0.01 -5.59 -9.39
CA THR A 78 -0.26 -5.10 -8.02
C THR A 78 0.49 -3.80 -7.73
N LEU A 79 1.73 -3.65 -8.22
CA LEU A 79 2.48 -2.41 -8.09
C LEU A 79 1.80 -1.27 -8.87
N ALA A 80 1.35 -1.53 -10.10
CA ALA A 80 0.62 -0.57 -10.91
C ALA A 80 -0.71 -0.16 -10.24
N LEU A 81 -1.45 -1.13 -9.68
CA LEU A 81 -2.67 -0.87 -8.92
C LEU A 81 -2.39 0.00 -7.69
N PHE A 82 -1.34 -0.30 -6.93
CA PHE A 82 -0.94 0.46 -5.75
C PHE A 82 -0.52 1.90 -6.10
N LEU A 83 0.03 2.11 -7.30
CA LEU A 83 0.36 3.42 -7.84
C LEU A 83 -0.90 4.22 -8.19
N VAL A 84 -1.88 3.58 -8.83
CA VAL A 84 -3.19 4.20 -9.11
C VAL A 84 -3.92 4.56 -7.81
N PHE A 85 -3.86 3.69 -6.80
CA PHE A 85 -4.47 3.97 -5.49
C PHE A 85 -3.85 5.18 -4.80
N ALA A 86 -2.58 5.48 -5.03
CA ALA A 86 -1.90 6.65 -4.45
C ALA A 86 -2.30 7.99 -5.10
N PHE A 87 -2.99 7.95 -6.25
CA PHE A 87 -3.31 9.13 -7.04
C PHE A 87 -4.12 10.21 -6.31
N PRO A 88 -5.17 9.90 -5.52
CA PRO A 88 -5.93 10.91 -4.78
C PRO A 88 -5.06 11.67 -3.77
N GLY A 89 -4.21 10.96 -3.02
CA GLY A 89 -3.26 11.55 -2.08
C GLY A 89 -2.21 12.41 -2.78
N PHE A 90 -1.74 11.98 -3.95
CA PHE A 90 -0.82 12.76 -4.77
C PHE A 90 -1.43 14.10 -5.21
N ILE A 91 -2.64 14.08 -5.76
CA ILE A 91 -3.37 15.29 -6.18
C ILE A 91 -3.55 16.24 -5.00
N TYR A 92 -4.08 15.73 -3.87
CA TYR A 92 -4.38 16.54 -2.69
C TYR A 92 -3.17 17.35 -2.20
N ARG A 93 -1.95 16.80 -2.39
CA ARG A 93 -0.72 17.41 -1.90
C ARG A 93 -0.05 18.36 -2.89
N HIS A 94 -0.14 18.12 -4.20
CA HIS A 94 0.67 18.85 -5.20
C HIS A 94 -0.14 19.74 -6.14
N VAL A 95 -1.46 19.52 -6.25
CA VAL A 95 -2.32 20.24 -7.22
C VAL A 95 -3.24 21.24 -6.50
N ARG A 96 -2.88 21.65 -5.28
CA ARG A 96 -3.57 22.69 -4.51
C ARG A 96 -2.69 23.93 -4.43
#